data_AF-A0AAV0XP87-F1
#
_entry.id   AF-A0AAV0XP87-F1
#
_cell.length_a   1.000
_cell.length_b   1.000
_cell.length_c   1.000
_cell.angle_alpha   90.00
_cell.angle_beta   90.00
_cell.angle_gamma   90.00
#
_symmetry.space_group_name_H-M   'P 1'
#
loop_
_entity.id
_entity.type
_entity.pdbx_description
1 polymer ?
#
loop_
_entity_poly.entity_id
_entity_poly.type
_entity_poly.pdbx_seq_one_letter_code
_entity_poly.pdbx_strand_id
1 'polypeptide(L)'
;MEFIKSNKNKLLLVYNSYTYREEKMYKESKYWKCIDMKCKGRLTTTSDNIIKKEPSEHNHVPDICKLEVKKEVERMKSQALSS
;
A
#
# COMPACT_ATOMS: atom_id res chain seq x y z
N MET A 1 6.59 5.99 4.85
CA MET A 1 6.29 4.83 3.98
C MET A 1 6.08 3.64 4.89
N GLU A 2 4.94 2.97 4.80
CA GLU A 2 4.62 1.85 5.67
C GLU A 2 4.04 0.69 4.85
N PHE A 3 4.23 -0.54 5.31
CA PHE A 3 3.67 -1.72 4.67
C PHE A 3 2.65 -2.35 5.59
N ILE A 4 1.47 -2.67 5.04
CA ILE A 4 0.41 -3.35 5.77
C ILE A 4 -0.04 -4.56 4.97
N LYS A 5 -0.50 -5.60 5.65
CA LYS A 5 -1.11 -6.77 5.00
C LYS A 5 -2.63 -6.59 4.90
N SER A 6 -3.16 -6.86 3.72
CA SER A 6 -4.61 -6.94 3.51
C SER A 6 -5.18 -8.21 4.12
N ASN A 7 -6.51 -8.27 4.27
CA ASN A 7 -7.22 -9.45 4.79
C ASN A 7 -6.89 -10.76 4.07
N LYS A 8 -6.50 -10.69 2.78
CA LYS A 8 -6.08 -11.84 1.95
C LYS A 8 -4.56 -12.06 1.96
N ASN A 9 -3.86 -11.58 2.98
CA ASN A 9 -2.40 -11.65 3.13
C ASN A 9 -1.60 -10.99 1.97
N LYS A 10 -2.23 -10.08 1.22
CA LYS A 10 -1.58 -9.31 0.16
C LYS A 10 -0.91 -8.07 0.72
N LEU A 11 0.33 -7.81 0.32
CA LEU A 11 1.07 -6.63 0.75
C LEU A 11 0.47 -5.36 0.14
N LEU A 12 0.27 -4.35 0.97
CA LEU A 12 -0.15 -3.01 0.60
C LEU A 12 0.90 -2.02 1.08
N LEU A 13 1.12 -1.01 0.26
CA LEU A 13 2.04 0.09 0.54
C LEU A 13 1.24 1.33 0.92
N VAL A 14 1.58 1.95 2.03
CA VAL A 14 1.00 3.19 2.52
C VAL A 14 2.02 4.30 2.33
N TYR A 15 1.67 5.30 1.53
CA TYR A 15 2.51 6.45 1.25
C TYR A 15 1.65 7.70 1.12
N ASN A 16 2.02 8.77 1.82
CA ASN A 16 1.31 10.05 1.84
C ASN A 16 -0.21 9.92 2.12
N SER A 17 -0.58 9.07 3.09
CA SER A 17 -1.98 8.74 3.42
C SER A 17 -2.79 8.02 2.34
N TYR A 18 -2.17 7.67 1.21
CA TYR A 18 -2.76 6.81 0.18
C TYR A 18 -2.30 5.36 0.35
N THR A 19 -3.20 4.44 0.02
CA THR A 19 -2.88 3.02 -0.01
C THR A 19 -2.71 2.55 -1.44
N TYR A 20 -1.66 1.77 -1.67
CA TYR A 20 -1.35 1.17 -2.96
C TYR A 20 -1.27 -0.35 -2.82
N ARG A 21 -1.65 -1.05 -3.87
CA ARG A 21 -1.47 -2.49 -4.03
C ARG A 21 -0.29 -2.75 -4.94
N GLU A 22 0.44 -3.83 -4.67
CA GLU A 22 1.46 -4.32 -5.59
C GLU A 22 0.78 -4.78 -6.89
N GLU A 23 1.23 -4.25 -8.02
CA GLU A 23 0.77 -4.67 -9.34
C GLU A 23 1.71 -5.72 -9.91
N LYS A 24 3.02 -5.44 -9.88
CA LYS A 24 4.07 -6.35 -10.35
C LYS A 24 5.43 -5.93 -9.79
N MET A 25 6.32 -6.90 -9.68
CA MET A 25 7.74 -6.66 -9.47
C MET A 25 8.50 -7.00 -10.76
N TYR A 26 9.40 -6.12 -11.19
CA TYR A 26 10.22 -6.33 -12.36
C TYR A 26 11.66 -5.90 -12.08
N LYS A 27 12.61 -6.81 -12.32
CA LYS A 27 14.02 -6.67 -11.93
C LYS A 27 14.13 -6.28 -10.45
N GLU A 28 14.50 -5.04 -10.18
CA GLU A 28 14.70 -4.46 -8.85
C GLU A 28 13.71 -3.32 -8.58
N SER A 29 12.56 -3.32 -9.24
CA SER A 29 11.54 -2.28 -9.11
C SER A 29 10.17 -2.89 -8.89
N LYS A 30 9.49 -2.44 -7.84
CA LYS A 30 8.11 -2.79 -7.52
C LYS A 30 7.18 -1.67 -8.00
N TYR A 31 6.17 -2.07 -8.76
CA TYR A 31 5.14 -1.19 -9.27
C TYR A 31 3.91 -1.28 -8.39
N TRP A 32 3.46 -0.13 -7.93
CA TRP A 32 2.35 0.02 -7.03
C TRP A 32 1.26 0.85 -7.70
N LYS A 33 0.02 0.41 -7.54
CA LYS A 33 -1.17 1.11 -8.05
C LYS A 33 -2.08 1.45 -6.89
N CYS A 34 -2.71 2.63 -6.93
CA CYS A 34 -3.70 3.01 -5.92
C CYS A 34 -4.76 1.90 -5.78
N ILE A 35 -5.22 1.66 -4.55
CA ILE A 35 -6.28 0.67 -4.29
C ILE A 35 -7.63 1.10 -4.88
N ASP A 36 -7.83 2.40 -5.07
CA ASP A 36 -9.05 2.94 -5.64
C ASP A 36 -9.10 2.66 -7.14
N MET A 37 -10.17 2.02 -7.60
CA MET A 37 -10.28 1.57 -8.99
C MET A 37 -10.46 2.73 -9.98
N LYS A 38 -11.02 3.86 -9.52
CA LYS A 38 -11.20 5.06 -10.35
C LYS A 38 -9.92 5.90 -10.36
N CYS A 39 -9.01 5.66 -9.42
CA CYS A 39 -7.73 6.34 -9.36
C CYS A 39 -6.66 5.72 -10.26
N LYS A 40 -5.91 6.60 -10.95
CA LYS A 40 -4.74 6.23 -11.75
C LYS A 40 -3.41 6.47 -11.02
N GLY A 41 -3.47 6.79 -9.72
CA GLY A 41 -2.30 6.95 -8.87
C GLY A 41 -1.38 5.73 -8.95
N ARG A 42 -0.12 5.96 -9.32
CA ARG A 42 0.91 4.92 -9.44
C ARG A 42 2.14 5.39 -8.68
N LEU A 43 2.84 4.44 -8.08
CA LEU A 43 4.06 4.64 -7.32
C LEU A 43 5.04 3.54 -7.72
N THR A 44 6.34 3.86 -7.80
CA THR A 44 7.36 2.85 -8.10
C THR A 44 8.42 2.92 -7.03
N THR A 45 8.72 1.77 -6.45
CA THR A 45 9.78 1.64 -5.45
C THR A 45 10.86 0.70 -5.92
N THR A 46 12.05 0.79 -5.36
CA THR A 46 13.10 -0.23 -5.53
C THR A 46 12.74 -1.50 -4.73
N SER A 47 13.50 -2.57 -4.97
CA SER A 47 13.53 -3.78 -4.13
C SER A 47 13.80 -3.45 -2.66
N ASP A 48 14.66 -2.46 -2.41
CA ASP A 48 14.98 -1.90 -1.09
C ASP A 48 13.92 -0.97 -0.50
N ASN A 49 12.73 -0.92 -1.10
CA ASN A 49 11.61 -0.10 -0.63
C ASN A 49 11.90 1.41 -0.66
N ILE A 50 12.79 1.86 -1.54
CA ILE A 50 13.08 3.29 -1.76
C ILE A 50 12.16 3.81 -2.87
N ILE A 51 11.58 5.01 -2.72
CA ILE A 51 10.78 5.61 -3.78
C ILE A 51 11.68 5.91 -4.98
N LYS A 52 11.45 5.21 -6.09
CA LYS A 52 12.16 5.41 -7.36
C LYS A 52 11.47 6.44 -8.24
N LYS A 53 10.14 6.52 -8.14
CA LYS A 53 9.31 7.47 -8.85
C LYS A 53 8.20 7.98 -7.94
N GLU A 54 8.11 9.29 -7.80
CA GLU A 54 7.08 9.96 -7.02
C GLU A 54 5.67 9.53 -7.46
N PRO A 55 4.71 9.50 -6.53
CA PRO A 55 3.35 9.10 -6.84
C PRO A 55 2.68 10.09 -7.79
N SER A 56 1.98 9.57 -8.80
CA SER A 56 1.12 10.39 -9.65
C SER A 56 -0.03 11.01 -8.84
N GLU A 57 -0.54 12.14 -9.31
CA GLU A 57 -1.71 12.81 -8.74
C GLU A 57 -2.91 11.85 -8.61
N HIS A 58 -3.61 11.96 -7.47
CA HIS A 58 -4.81 11.20 -7.18
C HIS A 58 -6.04 12.06 -7.45
N ASN A 59 -7.08 11.45 -8.02
CA ASN A 59 -8.36 12.09 -8.27
C ASN A 59 -9.29 12.11 -7.04
N HIS A 60 -8.84 11.55 -5.91
CA HIS A 60 -9.65 11.42 -4.71
C HIS A 60 -8.86 11.83 -3.48
N VAL A 61 -9.57 12.20 -2.42
CA VAL A 61 -8.98 12.45 -1.11
C VAL A 61 -8.54 11.12 -0.47
N PRO A 62 -7.49 11.13 0.36
CA PRO A 62 -7.08 9.95 1.10
C PRO A 62 -8.14 9.61 2.15
N ASP A 63 -8.54 8.34 2.19
CA ASP A 63 -9.51 7.83 3.17
C ASP A 63 -8.76 7.35 4.41
N ILE A 64 -8.47 8.29 5.32
CA ILE A 64 -7.65 8.05 6.52
C ILE A 64 -8.35 7.05 7.44
N CYS A 65 -9.67 7.18 7.65
CA CYS A 65 -10.42 6.25 8.48
C CYS A 65 -10.31 4.81 7.97
N LYS A 66 -10.45 4.59 6.66
CA LYS A 66 -10.29 3.25 6.06
C LYS A 66 -8.86 2.73 6.16
N LEU A 67 -7.87 3.62 6.10
CA LEU A 67 -6.47 3.25 6.32
C LEU A 67 -6.23 2.81 7.76
N GLU A 68 -6.72 3.56 8.74
CA GLU A 68 -6.58 3.23 10.17
C GLU A 68 -7.26 1.91 10.53
N VAL A 69 -8.49 1.70 10.06
CA VAL A 69 -9.19 0.41 10.24
C VAL A 69 -8.37 -0.74 9.67
N LYS A 70 -7.75 -0.58 8.50
CA LYS A 70 -6.89 -1.62 7.92
C LYS A 70 -5.64 -1.88 8.74
N LYS A 71 -5.00 -0.82 9.25
CA LYS A 71 -3.83 -0.95 10.14
C LYS A 71 -4.21 -1.73 11.39
N GLU A 72 -5.34 -1.40 12.01
CA GLU A 72 -5.77 -2.05 13.24
C GLU A 72 -6.16 -3.51 13.03
N VAL A 73 -6.89 -3.81 11.95
CA VAL A 73 -7.23 -5.19 11.58
C VAL A 73 -5.96 -6.03 11.35
N GLU A 74 -4.91 -5.44 10.78
CA GLU A 74 -3.64 -6.15 10.59
C GLU A 74 -2.91 -6.40 11.90
N ARG A 75 -2.90 -5.42 12.81
CA ARG A 75 -2.38 -5.59 14.17
C ARG A 75 -3.08 -6.72 14.92
N MET A 76 -4.42 -6.73 14.91
CA MET A 76 -5.20 -7.78 15.56
C MET A 76 -4.87 -9.17 14.99
N LYS A 77 -4.65 -9.27 13.68
CA LYS A 77 -4.28 -10.53 13.02
C LYS A 77 -2.88 -11.00 13.33
N SER A 78 -1.91 -10.10 13.34
CA SER A 78 -0.52 -10.45 13.68
C SER A 78 -0.43 -10.93 15.13
N GLN A 79 -1.18 -10.33 16.05
CA GLN A 79 -1.29 -10.80 17.44
C GLN A 79 -1.93 -12.19 17.56
N ALA A 80 -2.98 -12.46 16.79
CA ALA A 80 -3.66 -13.76 16.80
C ALA A 80 -2.80 -14.90 16.23
N LEU A 81 -1.93 -14.61 15.25
CA LEU A 81 -1.03 -15.60 14.65
C LEU A 81 0.21 -15.89 15.50
N SER A 82 0.55 -15.03 16.46
CA SER A 82 1.67 -15.20 17.38
C SER A 82 1.30 -15.90 18.70
N SER A 83 0.06 -16.37 18.84
CA SER A 83 -0.47 -17.04 20.05
C SER A 83 -0.71 -18.53 19.83
#